data_AF-A0A9E6VJE2-F1
#
_entry.id   AF-A0A9E6VJE2-F1
#
_cell.length_a   1.000
_cell.length_b   1.000
_cell.length_c   1.000
_cell.angle_alpha   90.00
_cell.angle_beta   90.00
_cell.angle_gamma   90.00
#
_symmetry.space_group_name_H-M   'P 1'
#
loop_
_entity.id
_entity.type
_entity.pdbx_description
1 polymer ?
#
loop_
_entity_poly.entity_id
_entity_poly.type
_entity_poly.pdbx_seq_one_letter_code
_entity_poly.pdbx_strand_id
1 'polypeptide(L)'
;MIVQTCINGARSADFHPQLPLDPEAMARDGASCVAAGAAELHIHARGLDGRESLAPATIDRTVLALRGACPGTLIGVSTGAWIENDDERTLAAIAGWSELPDYASVNLSEKAAPEIMQSLRQRGIGIEAGLASVADAERLVRLDNGNQVLRILIEISEQALDAALEACDGIAAVLDHAGVHRAILLHGADATVWPFVHRAAERRWSTRVGLEDGKALPDGTTASGNAALTAAAVAIFRAGR
;
A
#
# COMPACT_ATOMS: atom_id res chain seq x y z
N MET A 1 -15.53 2.29 -0.67
CA MET A 1 -14.60 2.04 -1.79
C MET A 1 -13.79 3.29 -2.02
N ILE A 2 -12.47 3.16 -1.99
CA ILE A 2 -11.52 4.25 -2.23
C ILE A 2 -10.48 3.83 -3.28
N VAL A 3 -9.76 4.82 -3.81
CA VAL A 3 -8.53 4.63 -4.57
C VAL A 3 -7.39 5.16 -3.70
N GLN A 4 -6.52 4.27 -3.24
CA GLN A 4 -5.24 4.61 -2.62
C GLN A 4 -4.20 4.82 -3.73
N THR A 5 -3.37 5.87 -3.62
CA THR A 5 -2.26 6.05 -4.57
C THR A 5 -0.92 5.70 -3.94
N CYS A 6 -0.18 4.80 -4.58
CA CYS A 6 1.06 4.21 -4.08
C CYS A 6 2.23 4.70 -4.92
N ILE A 7 2.87 5.77 -4.43
CA ILE A 7 3.55 6.71 -5.34
C ILE A 7 4.92 6.23 -5.82
N ASN A 8 5.58 5.28 -5.13
CA ASN A 8 6.94 4.91 -5.48
C ASN A 8 7.36 3.45 -5.25
N GLY A 9 7.07 2.86 -4.09
CA GLY A 9 7.48 1.49 -3.79
C GLY A 9 8.99 1.27 -3.71
N ALA A 10 9.38 0.00 -3.81
CA ALA A 10 10.76 -0.47 -3.94
C ALA A 10 11.34 -0.33 -5.36
N ARG A 11 10.70 0.43 -6.26
CA ARG A 11 11.17 0.61 -7.65
C ARG A 11 12.54 1.28 -7.71
N SER A 12 13.32 0.96 -8.73
CA SER A 12 14.59 1.62 -9.03
C SER A 12 14.37 3.03 -9.59
N ALA A 13 15.35 3.92 -9.41
CA ALA A 13 15.24 5.32 -9.84
C ALA A 13 15.03 5.51 -11.36
N ASP A 14 15.46 4.53 -12.16
CA ASP A 14 15.30 4.50 -13.61
C ASP A 14 13.99 3.86 -14.09
N PHE A 15 13.14 3.38 -13.16
CA PHE A 15 11.86 2.74 -13.51
C PHE A 15 10.91 3.69 -14.25
N HIS A 16 10.85 4.95 -13.80
CA HIS A 16 10.01 6.00 -14.38
C HIS A 16 10.60 7.41 -14.11
N PRO A 17 10.62 8.33 -15.09
CA PRO A 17 11.22 9.66 -14.92
C PRO A 17 10.51 10.56 -13.90
N GLN A 18 9.27 10.25 -13.54
CA GLN A 18 8.50 10.95 -12.50
C GLN A 18 8.39 10.17 -11.19
N LEU A 19 9.22 9.14 -10.97
CA LEU A 19 9.21 8.40 -9.70
C LEU A 19 9.69 9.33 -8.57
N PRO A 20 8.87 9.62 -7.54
CA PRO A 20 9.28 10.47 -6.44
C PRO A 20 10.18 9.68 -5.46
N LEU A 21 11.38 10.20 -5.22
CA LEU A 21 12.40 9.53 -4.41
C LEU A 21 12.77 10.27 -3.13
N ASP A 22 12.63 11.60 -3.11
CA ASP A 22 12.87 12.43 -1.93
C ASP A 22 11.55 12.97 -1.34
N PRO A 23 11.55 13.44 -0.08
CA PRO A 23 10.35 13.94 0.59
C PRO A 23 9.61 15.07 -0.15
N GLU A 24 10.34 15.99 -0.79
CA GLU A 24 9.71 17.11 -1.49
C GLU A 24 9.08 16.65 -2.80
N ALA A 25 9.74 15.74 -3.52
CA ALA A 25 9.17 15.10 -4.70
C ALA A 25 7.92 14.29 -4.35
N MET A 26 7.96 13.51 -3.26
CA MET A 26 6.80 12.76 -2.73
C MET A 26 5.66 13.70 -2.35
N ALA A 27 5.95 14.83 -1.69
CA ALA A 27 4.95 15.82 -1.32
C ALA A 27 4.25 16.45 -2.53
N ARG A 28 5.02 16.85 -3.56
CA ARG A 28 4.47 17.40 -4.82
C ARG A 28 3.64 16.39 -5.60
N ASP A 29 4.15 15.16 -5.71
CA ASP A 29 3.46 14.09 -6.42
C ASP A 29 2.19 13.66 -5.67
N GLY A 30 2.26 13.50 -4.34
CA GLY A 30 1.11 13.23 -3.48
C GLY A 30 0.00 14.28 -3.63
N ALA A 31 0.34 15.57 -3.62
CA ALA A 31 -0.64 16.63 -3.82
C ALA A 31 -1.32 16.56 -5.19
N SER A 32 -0.55 16.21 -6.23
CA SER A 32 -1.09 16.00 -7.58
C SER A 32 -2.02 14.78 -7.64
N CYS A 33 -1.72 13.71 -6.91
CA CYS A 33 -2.56 12.52 -6.81
C CYS A 33 -3.86 12.81 -6.06
N VAL A 34 -3.81 13.55 -4.95
CA VAL A 34 -5.01 13.99 -4.20
C VAL A 34 -5.90 14.85 -5.10
N ALA A 35 -5.32 15.80 -5.85
CA ALA A 35 -6.06 16.60 -6.82
C ALA A 35 -6.70 15.75 -7.94
N ALA A 36 -6.07 14.65 -8.33
CA ALA A 36 -6.60 13.67 -9.28
C ALA A 36 -7.70 12.74 -8.68
N GLY A 37 -7.90 12.78 -7.36
CA GLY A 37 -8.96 12.04 -6.67
C GLY A 37 -8.47 10.87 -5.81
N ALA A 38 -7.17 10.77 -5.52
CA ALA A 38 -6.68 9.85 -4.50
C ALA A 38 -7.37 10.13 -3.16
N ALA A 39 -7.87 9.08 -2.50
CA ALA A 39 -8.44 9.21 -1.16
C ALA A 39 -7.36 9.28 -0.07
N GLU A 40 -6.21 8.67 -0.36
CA GLU A 40 -5.09 8.49 0.57
C GLU A 40 -3.83 8.09 -0.22
N LEU A 41 -2.68 8.16 0.44
CA LEU A 41 -1.37 7.92 -0.14
C LEU A 41 -0.64 6.80 0.61
N HIS A 42 0.02 5.91 -0.13
CA HIS A 42 1.00 4.96 0.41
C HIS A 42 2.38 5.30 -0.15
N ILE A 43 3.40 5.28 0.70
CA ILE A 43 4.77 5.67 0.34
C ILE A 43 5.82 4.71 0.90
N HIS A 44 6.95 4.61 0.21
CA HIS A 44 8.18 4.02 0.70
C HIS A 44 9.19 5.15 0.94
N ALA A 45 9.44 5.50 2.20
CA ALA A 45 10.35 6.58 2.54
C ALA A 45 11.80 6.18 2.24
N ARG A 46 12.60 7.15 1.79
CA ARG A 46 13.99 6.91 1.38
C ARG A 46 14.97 7.80 2.12
N GLY A 47 16.08 7.19 2.52
CA GLY A 47 17.22 7.86 3.15
C GLY A 47 17.93 8.79 2.17
N LEU A 48 18.93 9.53 2.68
CA LEU A 48 19.76 10.40 1.86
C LEU A 48 20.60 9.65 0.81
N ASP A 49 20.79 8.35 1.01
CA ASP A 49 21.45 7.43 0.08
C ASP A 49 20.49 6.90 -1.03
N GLY A 50 19.23 7.33 -1.02
CA GLY A 50 18.20 6.92 -1.98
C GLY A 50 17.62 5.52 -1.75
N ARG A 51 18.07 4.81 -0.71
CA ARG A 51 17.53 3.50 -0.33
C ARG A 51 16.30 3.66 0.54
N GLU A 52 15.41 2.68 0.50
CA GLU A 52 14.29 2.62 1.45
C GLU A 52 14.82 2.61 2.88
N SER A 53 14.14 3.30 3.80
CA SER A 53 14.51 3.29 5.22
C SER A 53 13.33 3.62 6.12
N LEU A 54 13.25 2.89 7.23
CA LEU A 54 12.33 3.14 8.34
C LEU A 54 12.95 3.99 9.44
N ALA A 55 14.20 4.44 9.29
CA ALA A 55 14.87 5.25 10.30
C ALA A 55 14.00 6.47 10.69
N PRO A 56 13.90 6.83 12.00
CA PRO A 56 13.02 7.90 12.45
C PRO A 56 13.15 9.21 11.68
N ALA A 57 14.38 9.69 11.48
CA ALA A 57 14.62 10.92 10.73
C ALA A 57 14.13 10.86 9.27
N THR A 58 14.13 9.67 8.66
CA THR A 58 13.64 9.46 7.29
C THR A 58 12.12 9.47 7.24
N ILE A 59 11.47 8.66 8.08
CA ILE A 59 10.01 8.58 8.16
C ILE A 59 9.44 9.93 8.58
N ASP A 60 9.96 10.52 9.64
CA ASP A 60 9.40 11.74 10.22
C ASP A 60 9.41 12.90 9.22
N ARG A 61 10.55 13.10 8.55
CA ARG A 61 10.71 14.12 7.52
C ARG A 61 9.75 13.90 6.34
N THR A 62 9.55 12.65 5.93
CA THR A 62 8.73 12.31 4.77
C THR A 62 7.24 12.49 5.08
N VAL A 63 6.78 11.96 6.21
CA VAL A 63 5.39 12.10 6.68
C VAL A 63 5.05 13.57 6.90
N LEU A 64 5.95 14.34 7.54
CA LEU A 64 5.74 15.78 7.76
C LEU A 64 5.58 16.55 6.43
N ALA A 65 6.44 16.28 5.44
CA ALA A 65 6.36 16.93 4.14
C ALA A 65 5.04 16.62 3.42
N LEU A 66 4.60 15.36 3.44
CA LEU A 66 3.33 14.93 2.85
C LEU A 66 2.13 15.55 3.58
N ARG A 67 2.12 15.60 4.91
CA ARG A 67 1.06 16.24 5.70
C ARG A 67 0.93 17.74 5.36
N GLY A 68 2.06 18.42 5.17
CA GLY A 68 2.08 19.83 4.77
C GLY A 68 1.50 20.07 3.37
N ALA A 69 1.81 19.18 2.41
CA ALA A 69 1.33 19.32 1.03
C ALA A 69 -0.09 18.76 0.79
N CYS A 70 -0.52 17.79 1.61
CA CYS A 70 -1.81 17.09 1.48
C CYS A 70 -2.63 17.14 2.78
N PRO A 71 -3.07 18.33 3.25
CA PRO A 71 -3.81 18.41 4.51
C PRO A 71 -5.10 17.59 4.49
N GLY A 72 -5.29 16.73 5.50
CA GLY A 72 -6.49 15.88 5.66
C GLY A 72 -6.46 14.57 4.87
N THR A 73 -5.40 14.29 4.10
CA THR A 73 -5.19 13.02 3.42
C THR A 73 -4.49 12.04 4.35
N LEU A 74 -4.97 10.78 4.39
CA LEU A 74 -4.29 9.72 5.15
C LEU A 74 -2.99 9.31 4.45
N ILE A 75 -1.93 9.15 5.23
CA ILE A 75 -0.60 8.78 4.77
C ILE A 75 -0.21 7.43 5.39
N GLY A 76 0.02 6.45 4.53
CA GLY A 76 0.53 5.13 4.85
C GLY A 76 2.00 4.96 4.50
N VAL A 77 2.70 4.14 5.28
CA VAL A 77 4.08 3.73 4.98
C VAL A 77 4.21 2.22 4.90
N SER A 78 5.15 1.73 4.11
CA SER A 78 5.54 0.31 4.13
C SER A 78 6.40 -0.02 5.34
N THR A 79 6.27 -1.24 5.88
CA THR A 79 7.22 -1.82 6.84
C THR A 79 7.83 -3.13 6.35
N GLY A 80 7.92 -3.32 5.03
CA GLY A 80 8.43 -4.55 4.45
C GLY A 80 9.79 -4.98 5.01
N ALA A 81 9.94 -6.27 5.32
CA ALA A 81 11.10 -6.80 6.04
C ALA A 81 12.45 -6.51 5.35
N TRP A 82 12.46 -6.31 4.03
CA TRP A 82 13.67 -6.01 3.26
C TRP A 82 14.24 -4.61 3.52
N ILE A 83 13.43 -3.68 4.03
CA ILE A 83 13.82 -2.27 4.15
C ILE A 83 14.99 -2.13 5.12
N GLU A 84 14.84 -2.63 6.35
CA GLU A 84 15.92 -2.66 7.34
C GLU A 84 16.70 -3.98 7.32
N ASN A 85 16.13 -5.03 6.70
CA ASN A 85 16.67 -6.38 6.60
C ASN A 85 17.05 -6.98 7.98
N ASP A 86 16.31 -6.58 9.02
CA ASP A 86 16.52 -6.96 10.41
C ASP A 86 15.27 -6.61 11.24
N ASP A 87 14.70 -7.62 11.90
CA ASP A 87 13.45 -7.48 12.66
C ASP A 87 13.61 -6.55 13.88
N GLU A 88 14.75 -6.61 14.58
CA GLU A 88 15.01 -5.78 15.76
C GLU A 88 15.22 -4.32 15.36
N ARG A 89 15.95 -4.07 14.27
CA ARG A 89 16.10 -2.72 13.70
C ARG A 89 14.77 -2.16 13.23
N THR A 90 13.91 -2.99 12.63
CA THR A 90 12.56 -2.59 12.21
C THR A 90 11.72 -2.15 13.41
N LEU A 91 11.68 -2.95 14.48
CA LEU A 91 10.96 -2.62 15.71
C LEU A 91 11.51 -1.38 16.40
N ALA A 92 12.84 -1.27 16.50
CA ALA A 92 13.52 -0.11 17.09
C ALA A 92 13.25 1.17 16.29
N ALA A 93 13.25 1.08 14.96
CA ALA A 93 12.94 2.19 14.07
C ALA A 93 11.50 2.66 14.27
N ILE A 94 10.52 1.74 14.22
CA ILE A 94 9.10 2.04 14.47
C ILE A 94 8.95 2.70 15.84
N ALA A 95 9.56 2.16 16.90
CA ALA A 95 9.46 2.75 18.24
C ALA A 95 9.98 4.19 18.30
N GLY A 96 10.93 4.55 17.44
CA GLY A 96 11.58 5.86 17.41
C GLY A 96 10.89 6.94 16.58
N TRP A 97 9.84 6.65 15.80
CA TRP A 97 9.19 7.70 14.99
C TRP A 97 8.58 8.79 15.90
N SER A 98 8.52 10.01 15.43
CA SER A 98 7.85 11.12 16.13
C SER A 98 6.65 11.63 15.34
N GLU A 99 6.78 11.72 14.01
CA GLU A 99 5.69 12.07 13.12
C GLU A 99 5.02 10.79 12.62
N LEU A 100 3.91 10.44 13.24
CA LEU A 100 3.26 9.16 13.00
C LEU A 100 2.53 9.17 11.64
N PRO A 101 2.73 8.14 10.80
CA PRO A 101 1.83 7.89 9.69
C PRO A 101 0.46 7.47 10.23
N ASP A 102 -0.59 7.64 9.43
CA ASP A 102 -1.95 7.27 9.84
C ASP A 102 -2.13 5.74 9.82
N TYR A 103 -1.41 5.05 8.94
CA TYR A 103 -1.33 3.60 8.91
C TYR A 103 0.03 3.10 8.41
N ALA A 104 0.29 1.80 8.58
CA ALA A 104 1.41 1.13 7.96
C ALA A 104 0.99 -0.25 7.44
N SER A 105 1.57 -0.68 6.32
CA SER A 105 1.34 -2.03 5.78
C SER A 105 2.25 -3.04 6.45
N VAL A 106 1.69 -4.21 6.80
CA VAL A 106 2.42 -5.33 7.39
C VAL A 106 2.12 -6.59 6.61
N ASN A 107 3.14 -7.20 6.02
CA ASN A 107 2.98 -8.44 5.26
C ASN A 107 2.85 -9.62 6.22
N LEU A 108 1.72 -10.32 6.17
CA LEU A 108 1.44 -11.42 7.09
C LEU A 108 2.31 -12.64 6.83
N SER A 109 3.00 -12.73 5.70
CA SER A 109 3.99 -13.79 5.44
C SER A 109 5.27 -13.60 6.28
N GLU A 110 5.57 -12.38 6.70
CA GLU A 110 6.80 -12.04 7.42
C GLU A 110 6.79 -12.59 8.85
N LYS A 111 7.95 -13.05 9.32
CA LYS A 111 8.07 -13.67 10.64
C LYS A 111 7.65 -12.71 11.76
N ALA A 112 8.20 -11.49 11.74
CA ALA A 112 7.98 -10.46 12.75
C ALA A 112 6.63 -9.71 12.65
N ALA A 113 5.73 -10.13 11.74
CA ALA A 113 4.43 -9.46 11.58
C ALA A 113 3.64 -9.28 12.90
N PRO A 114 3.53 -10.27 13.81
CA PRO A 114 2.82 -10.10 15.09
C PRO A 114 3.42 -9.00 15.97
N GLU A 115 4.75 -8.96 16.09
CA GLU A 115 5.48 -7.99 16.89
C GLU A 115 5.39 -6.59 16.28
N ILE A 116 5.51 -6.47 14.96
CA ILE A 116 5.34 -5.21 14.22
C ILE A 116 3.91 -4.68 14.40
N MET A 117 2.88 -5.52 14.21
CA MET A 117 1.48 -5.17 14.45
C MET A 117 1.25 -4.67 15.88
N GLN A 118 1.84 -5.34 16.87
CA GLN A 118 1.74 -4.91 18.26
C GLN A 118 2.40 -3.53 18.48
N SER A 119 3.60 -3.32 17.94
CA SER A 119 4.33 -2.05 18.04
C SER A 119 3.55 -0.90 17.41
N LEU A 120 3.02 -1.08 16.20
CA LEU A 120 2.18 -0.09 15.52
C LEU A 120 0.93 0.26 16.34
N ARG A 121 0.24 -0.75 16.87
CA ARG A 121 -0.98 -0.56 17.67
C ARG A 121 -0.71 0.21 18.96
N GLN A 122 0.39 -0.08 19.66
CA GLN A 122 0.78 0.65 20.87
C GLN A 122 1.03 2.13 20.61
N ARG A 123 1.36 2.48 19.37
CA ARG A 123 1.60 3.85 18.91
C ARG A 123 0.37 4.49 18.26
N GLY A 124 -0.76 3.78 18.20
CA GLY A 124 -2.00 4.28 17.61
C GLY A 124 -2.00 4.33 16.08
N ILE A 125 -1.10 3.59 15.41
CA ILE A 125 -1.00 3.55 13.96
C ILE A 125 -1.93 2.44 13.43
N GLY A 126 -2.73 2.75 12.40
CA GLY A 126 -3.58 1.77 11.73
C GLY A 126 -2.77 0.67 11.03
N ILE A 127 -3.29 -0.56 11.01
CA ILE A 127 -2.60 -1.68 10.36
C ILE A 127 -3.33 -2.06 9.07
N GLU A 128 -2.62 -1.97 7.95
CA GLU A 128 -3.03 -2.55 6.67
C GLU A 128 -2.40 -3.95 6.55
N ALA A 129 -3.19 -5.01 6.74
CA ALA A 129 -2.69 -6.38 6.74
C ALA A 129 -2.52 -6.90 5.31
N GLY A 130 -1.28 -7.01 4.84
CA GLY A 130 -0.91 -7.52 3.52
C GLY A 130 -0.98 -9.05 3.46
N LEU A 131 -1.82 -9.58 2.56
CA LEU A 131 -2.04 -11.00 2.33
C LEU A 131 -1.72 -11.31 0.87
N ALA A 132 -0.71 -12.16 0.64
CA ALA A 132 -0.34 -12.60 -0.71
C ALA A 132 -0.78 -14.04 -1.01
N SER A 133 -1.21 -14.78 0.02
CA SER A 133 -1.59 -16.18 -0.11
C SER A 133 -2.72 -16.58 0.85
N VAL A 134 -3.35 -17.73 0.56
CA VAL A 134 -4.28 -18.41 1.48
C VAL A 134 -3.68 -18.61 2.87
N ALA A 135 -2.39 -18.97 2.95
CA ALA A 135 -1.71 -19.18 4.22
C ALA A 135 -1.63 -17.89 5.06
N ASP A 136 -1.47 -16.74 4.41
CA ASP A 136 -1.46 -15.43 5.08
C ASP A 136 -2.85 -15.09 5.63
N ALA A 137 -3.90 -15.36 4.86
CA ALA A 137 -5.29 -15.16 5.30
C ALA A 137 -5.62 -16.02 6.53
N GLU A 138 -5.27 -17.30 6.50
CA GLU A 138 -5.43 -18.18 7.65
C GLU A 138 -4.60 -17.71 8.85
N ARG A 139 -3.39 -17.18 8.61
CA ARG A 139 -2.55 -16.62 9.67
C ARG A 139 -3.20 -15.39 10.30
N LEU A 140 -3.78 -14.48 9.52
CA LEU A 140 -4.53 -13.34 10.03
C LEU A 140 -5.72 -13.78 10.89
N VAL A 141 -6.49 -14.77 10.43
CA VAL A 141 -7.62 -15.33 11.19
C VAL A 141 -7.17 -15.85 12.55
N ARG A 142 -6.06 -16.59 12.61
CA ARG A 142 -5.51 -17.12 13.87
C ARG A 142 -4.99 -16.02 14.82
N LEU A 143 -4.33 -14.99 14.29
CA LEU A 143 -3.66 -13.96 15.10
C LEU A 143 -4.62 -12.90 15.65
N ASP A 144 -5.56 -12.47 14.82
CA ASP A 144 -6.35 -11.26 15.09
C ASP A 144 -7.85 -11.47 14.86
N ASN A 145 -8.22 -12.55 14.15
CA ASN A 145 -9.55 -12.72 13.56
C ASN A 145 -10.00 -11.48 12.76
N GLY A 146 -9.03 -10.74 12.20
CA GLY A 146 -9.23 -9.46 11.51
C GLY A 146 -9.84 -8.33 12.35
N ASN A 147 -9.85 -8.42 13.68
CA ASN A 147 -10.57 -7.46 14.51
C ASN A 147 -9.82 -6.15 14.76
N GLN A 148 -8.49 -6.15 14.73
CA GLN A 148 -7.68 -5.01 15.17
C GLN A 148 -6.87 -4.39 14.03
N VAL A 149 -7.06 -4.86 12.80
CA VAL A 149 -6.52 -4.23 11.59
C VAL A 149 -7.46 -3.14 11.08
N LEU A 150 -6.88 -2.08 10.50
CA LEU A 150 -7.61 -1.02 9.82
C LEU A 150 -8.34 -1.59 8.61
N ARG A 151 -7.63 -2.40 7.81
CA ARG A 151 -8.15 -3.07 6.62
C ARG A 151 -7.25 -4.23 6.19
N ILE A 152 -7.74 -4.99 5.23
CA ILE A 152 -7.03 -6.08 4.58
C ILE A 152 -6.56 -5.61 3.22
N LEU A 153 -5.27 -5.78 2.94
CA LEU A 153 -4.66 -5.62 1.63
C LEU A 153 -4.47 -7.00 1.02
N ILE A 154 -5.21 -7.31 -0.04
CA ILE A 154 -4.95 -8.52 -0.85
C ILE A 154 -3.93 -8.12 -1.92
N GLU A 155 -2.70 -8.60 -1.77
CA GLU A 155 -1.52 -8.17 -2.55
C GLU A 155 -0.99 -9.31 -3.40
N ILE A 156 -1.37 -9.31 -4.67
CA ILE A 156 -1.07 -10.39 -5.61
C ILE A 156 0.05 -9.96 -6.56
N SER A 157 1.13 -10.72 -6.57
CA SER A 157 2.30 -10.45 -7.41
C SER A 157 2.33 -11.32 -8.68
N GLU A 158 1.46 -12.32 -8.77
CA GLU A 158 1.30 -13.20 -9.92
C GLU A 158 1.00 -12.39 -11.19
N GLN A 159 1.78 -12.65 -12.25
CA GLN A 159 1.65 -11.93 -13.53
C GLN A 159 0.71 -12.63 -14.52
N ALA A 160 0.50 -13.94 -14.35
CA ALA A 160 -0.49 -14.69 -15.11
C ALA A 160 -1.87 -14.45 -14.48
N LEU A 161 -2.80 -13.87 -15.25
CA LEU A 161 -4.09 -13.41 -14.74
C LEU A 161 -4.90 -14.54 -14.07
N ASP A 162 -4.92 -15.75 -14.65
CA ASP A 162 -5.66 -16.88 -14.07
C ASP A 162 -5.12 -17.25 -12.68
N ALA A 163 -3.79 -17.33 -12.53
CA ALA A 163 -3.15 -17.62 -11.24
C ALA A 163 -3.38 -16.49 -10.23
N ALA A 164 -3.32 -15.23 -10.69
CA ALA A 164 -3.59 -14.06 -9.86
C ALA A 164 -5.04 -14.06 -9.33
N LEU A 165 -6.01 -14.36 -10.21
CA LEU A 165 -7.42 -14.47 -9.84
C LEU A 165 -7.66 -15.61 -8.86
N GLU A 166 -7.04 -16.77 -9.08
CA GLU A 166 -7.12 -17.93 -8.20
C GLU A 166 -6.60 -17.60 -6.80
N ALA A 167 -5.43 -16.94 -6.69
CA ALA A 167 -4.87 -16.51 -5.41
C ALA A 167 -5.80 -15.51 -4.68
N CYS A 168 -6.31 -14.51 -5.41
CA CYS A 168 -7.27 -13.53 -4.87
C CYS A 168 -8.56 -14.19 -4.36
N ASP A 169 -9.17 -15.09 -5.15
CA ASP A 169 -10.39 -15.81 -4.75
C ASP A 169 -10.14 -16.74 -3.56
N GLY A 170 -8.99 -17.42 -3.51
CA GLY A 170 -8.61 -18.27 -2.39
C GLY A 170 -8.52 -17.48 -1.08
N ILE A 171 -7.85 -16.33 -1.09
CA ILE A 171 -7.73 -15.45 0.09
C ILE A 171 -9.12 -14.97 0.53
N ALA A 172 -9.93 -14.47 -0.39
CA ALA A 172 -11.27 -13.97 -0.09
C ALA A 172 -12.16 -15.06 0.53
N ALA A 173 -12.10 -16.29 0.01
CA ALA A 173 -12.86 -17.43 0.52
C ALA A 173 -12.51 -17.78 1.98
N VAL A 174 -11.23 -17.71 2.36
CA VAL A 174 -10.80 -17.93 3.75
C VAL A 174 -11.39 -16.86 4.67
N LEU A 175 -11.32 -15.60 4.26
CA LEU A 175 -11.84 -14.47 5.04
C LEU A 175 -13.36 -14.56 5.21
N ASP A 176 -14.08 -14.89 4.14
CA ASP A 176 -15.53 -15.08 4.15
C ASP A 176 -15.94 -16.24 5.07
N HIS A 177 -15.25 -17.38 4.99
CA HIS A 177 -15.53 -18.54 5.84
C HIS A 177 -15.30 -18.23 7.33
N ALA A 178 -14.25 -17.45 7.63
CA ALA A 178 -13.94 -17.03 8.99
C ALA A 178 -14.82 -15.86 9.50
N GLY A 179 -15.70 -15.30 8.66
CA GLY A 179 -16.55 -14.16 9.03
C GLY A 179 -15.77 -12.85 9.25
N VAL A 180 -14.63 -12.67 8.57
CA VAL A 180 -13.82 -11.46 8.66
C VAL A 180 -14.40 -10.37 7.75
N HIS A 181 -15.08 -9.39 8.33
CA HIS A 181 -15.79 -8.33 7.59
C HIS A 181 -15.05 -6.98 7.56
N ARG A 182 -13.72 -6.99 7.42
CA ARG A 182 -12.94 -5.74 7.26
C ARG A 182 -12.97 -5.25 5.82
N ALA A 183 -12.71 -3.95 5.63
CA ALA A 183 -12.57 -3.40 4.29
C ALA A 183 -11.41 -4.09 3.55
N ILE A 184 -11.63 -4.42 2.28
CA ILE A 184 -10.61 -4.98 1.39
C ILE A 184 -10.08 -3.89 0.47
N LEU A 185 -8.76 -3.82 0.37
CA LEU A 185 -7.99 -3.08 -0.63
C LEU A 185 -7.34 -4.13 -1.54
N LEU A 186 -7.72 -4.14 -2.82
CA LEU A 186 -7.17 -5.09 -3.79
C LEU A 186 -6.03 -4.45 -4.57
N HIS A 187 -4.90 -5.14 -4.60
CA HIS A 187 -3.68 -4.78 -5.30
C HIS A 187 -3.33 -5.84 -6.36
N GLY A 188 -3.00 -5.38 -7.56
CA GLY A 188 -2.26 -6.14 -8.56
C GLY A 188 -1.00 -5.40 -8.96
N ALA A 189 0.00 -6.13 -9.45
CA ALA A 189 1.30 -5.60 -9.84
C ALA A 189 1.54 -5.77 -11.35
N ASP A 190 2.10 -4.75 -11.97
CA ASP A 190 2.45 -4.67 -13.39
C ASP A 190 1.33 -5.14 -14.32
N ALA A 191 1.38 -6.37 -14.85
CA ALA A 191 0.39 -6.88 -15.79
C ALA A 191 -1.02 -6.99 -15.19
N THR A 192 -1.15 -7.06 -13.86
CA THR A 192 -2.43 -7.30 -13.18
C THR A 192 -3.05 -6.07 -12.54
N VAL A 193 -2.41 -4.89 -12.59
CA VAL A 193 -2.94 -3.62 -12.03
C VAL A 193 -4.37 -3.36 -12.51
N TRP A 194 -4.58 -3.21 -13.82
CA TRP A 194 -5.88 -2.83 -14.36
C TRP A 194 -6.94 -3.94 -14.27
N PRO A 195 -6.63 -5.22 -14.55
CA PRO A 195 -7.56 -6.31 -14.25
C PRO A 195 -8.08 -6.27 -12.82
N PHE A 196 -7.23 -5.93 -11.84
CA PHE A 196 -7.62 -5.88 -10.44
C PHE A 196 -8.30 -4.59 -10.01
N VAL A 197 -8.01 -3.46 -10.66
CA VAL A 197 -8.83 -2.25 -10.51
C VAL A 197 -10.28 -2.52 -10.94
N HIS A 198 -10.50 -3.19 -12.08
CA HIS A 198 -11.84 -3.57 -12.53
C HIS A 198 -12.52 -4.56 -11.57
N ARG A 199 -11.80 -5.61 -11.17
CA ARG A 199 -12.31 -6.59 -10.21
C ARG A 199 -12.69 -5.97 -8.87
N ALA A 200 -11.89 -5.04 -8.36
CA ALA A 200 -12.20 -4.33 -7.12
C ALA A 200 -13.51 -3.54 -7.24
N ALA A 201 -13.71 -2.84 -8.36
CA ALA A 201 -14.96 -2.12 -8.63
C ALA A 201 -16.17 -3.08 -8.67
N GLU A 202 -16.05 -4.22 -9.36
CA GLU A 202 -17.10 -5.24 -9.46
C GLU A 202 -17.46 -5.85 -8.09
N ARG A 203 -16.45 -6.15 -7.26
CA ARG A 203 -16.62 -6.71 -5.91
C ARG A 203 -17.02 -5.68 -4.86
N ARG A 204 -17.09 -4.40 -5.24
CA ARG A 204 -17.27 -3.24 -4.34
C ARG A 204 -16.18 -3.13 -3.27
N TRP A 205 -14.96 -3.52 -3.60
CA TRP A 205 -13.77 -3.34 -2.77
C TRP A 205 -13.06 -2.03 -3.11
N SER A 206 -12.13 -1.62 -2.26
CA SER A 206 -11.20 -0.53 -2.58
C SER A 206 -10.08 -1.08 -3.47
N THR A 207 -9.37 -0.20 -4.18
CA THR A 207 -8.19 -0.57 -4.97
C THR A 207 -7.04 0.39 -4.69
N ARG A 208 -5.84 0.00 -5.11
CA ARG A 208 -4.67 0.86 -5.15
C ARG A 208 -4.02 0.86 -6.53
N VAL A 209 -3.43 2.00 -6.88
CA VAL A 209 -2.65 2.19 -8.11
C VAL A 209 -1.50 3.15 -7.85
N GLY A 210 -0.47 3.11 -8.69
CA GLY A 210 0.61 4.09 -8.70
C GLY A 210 1.86 3.47 -9.29
N LEU A 211 2.94 4.26 -9.40
CA LEU A 211 4.22 3.84 -9.96
C LEU A 211 4.88 2.73 -9.14
N GLU A 212 4.49 2.57 -7.87
CA GLU A 212 4.80 1.37 -7.11
C GLU A 212 4.25 0.12 -7.80
N ASP A 213 2.97 0.13 -8.14
CA ASP A 213 2.23 -1.02 -8.65
C ASP A 213 2.49 -1.26 -10.14
N GLY A 214 2.66 -0.19 -10.94
CA GLY A 214 2.99 -0.28 -12.35
C GLY A 214 2.98 1.09 -13.06
N LYS A 215 3.52 1.15 -14.28
CA LYS A 215 3.64 2.41 -15.04
C LYS A 215 2.73 2.52 -16.26
N ALA A 216 1.97 1.48 -16.58
CA ALA A 216 1.08 1.48 -17.74
C ALA A 216 -0.31 2.04 -17.39
N LEU A 217 -0.93 2.78 -18.30
CA LEU A 217 -2.35 3.14 -18.31
C LEU A 217 -3.21 1.96 -18.79
N PRO A 218 -4.56 2.01 -18.67
CA PRO A 218 -5.43 0.91 -19.09
C PRO A 218 -5.30 0.54 -20.57
N ASP A 219 -4.88 1.49 -21.41
CA ASP A 219 -4.64 1.29 -22.84
C ASP A 219 -3.24 0.74 -23.16
N GLY A 220 -2.43 0.47 -22.13
CA GLY A 220 -1.06 -0.04 -22.24
C GLY A 220 0.01 1.02 -22.49
N THR A 221 -0.35 2.29 -22.68
CA THR A 221 0.63 3.37 -22.81
C THR A 221 1.29 3.67 -21.46
N THR A 222 2.52 4.21 -21.47
CA THR A 222 3.17 4.61 -20.20
C THR A 222 2.52 5.88 -19.66
N ALA A 223 2.12 5.85 -18.39
CA ALA A 223 1.53 6.99 -17.70
C ALA A 223 2.52 8.15 -17.62
N SER A 224 2.01 9.38 -17.61
CA SER A 224 2.85 10.57 -17.38
C SER A 224 3.32 10.70 -15.92
N GLY A 225 2.73 9.96 -14.98
CA GLY A 225 3.05 9.97 -13.55
C GLY A 225 1.90 9.39 -12.72
N ASN A 226 2.02 9.43 -11.39
CA ASN A 226 1.02 8.86 -10.48
C ASN A 226 -0.37 9.48 -10.64
N ALA A 227 -0.47 10.81 -10.80
CA ALA A 227 -1.75 11.49 -10.96
C ALA A 227 -2.57 10.97 -12.17
N ALA A 228 -1.91 10.57 -13.26
CA ALA A 228 -2.58 9.97 -14.42
C ALA A 228 -3.12 8.56 -14.11
N LEU A 229 -2.35 7.74 -13.39
CA LEU A 229 -2.78 6.42 -12.91
C LEU A 229 -3.98 6.56 -11.97
N THR A 230 -3.90 7.47 -11.00
CA THR A 230 -4.98 7.78 -10.05
C THR A 230 -6.26 8.20 -10.78
N ALA A 231 -6.16 9.16 -11.71
CA ALA A 231 -7.33 9.67 -12.44
C ALA A 231 -8.03 8.55 -13.24
N ALA A 232 -7.26 7.66 -13.87
CA ALA A 232 -7.79 6.52 -14.60
C ALA A 232 -8.53 5.53 -13.68
N ALA A 233 -7.95 5.18 -12.52
CA ALA A 233 -8.62 4.30 -11.55
C ALA A 233 -9.89 4.94 -10.96
N VAL A 234 -9.84 6.23 -10.64
CA VAL A 234 -11.01 6.99 -10.15
C VAL A 234 -12.13 7.02 -11.20
N ALA A 235 -11.79 7.17 -12.49
CA ALA A 235 -12.78 7.12 -13.58
C ALA A 235 -13.50 5.77 -13.64
N ILE A 236 -12.77 4.66 -13.52
CA ILE A 236 -13.35 3.30 -13.47
C ILE A 236 -14.31 3.18 -12.28
N PHE A 237 -13.89 3.62 -11.09
CA PHE A 237 -14.69 3.55 -9.86
C PHE A 237 -15.92 4.48 -9.86
N ARG A 238 -15.93 5.51 -10.71
CA ARG A 238 -17.10 6.39 -10.91
C ARG A 238 -18.06 5.83 -11.94
N ALA A 239 -17.57 5.16 -12.99
CA ALA A 239 -18.40 4.58 -14.05
C ALA A 239 -19.21 3.37 -13.57
N GLY A 240 -18.73 2.64 -12.56
CA GLY A 240 -19.44 1.51 -11.96
C GLY A 240 -20.46 1.86 -10.86
N ARG A 241 -20.78 3.15 -10.65
CA ARG A 241 -21.75 3.62 -9.67
C ARG A 241 -23.12 3.89 -10.30
#